data_AF-A0A9D1Q840-F1
#
_entry.id   AF-A0A9D1Q840-F1
#
_cell.length_a   1.000
_cell.length_b   1.000
_cell.length_c   1.000
_cell.angle_alpha   90.00
_cell.angle_beta   90.00
_cell.angle_gamma   90.00
#
_symmetry.space_group_name_H-M   'P 1'
#
loop_
_entity.id
_entity.type
_entity.pdbx_description
1 polymer ?
#
loop_
_entity_poly.entity_id
_entity_poly.type
_entity_poly.pdbx_seq_one_letter_code
_entity_poly.pdbx_strand_id
1 'polypeptide(L)'
;MMMNIIGIWKGDGWGGILENEELLPYVESALRFFELDKIAYSYSELMALFPFDPYDDSVLKVFFDHHNFLINPRFKIYDPRLQSIDSVERERRSKIYQQILSILDNLSEALWAYNAPNLEGWQMILDHFRK
;
A
#
# COMPACT_ATOMS: atom_id res chain seq x y z
N MET A 1 15.14 -2.80 0.89
CA MET A 1 13.73 -2.49 0.54
C MET A 1 12.78 -3.54 1.12
N MET A 2 12.82 -4.80 0.69
CA MET A 2 11.87 -5.83 1.16
C MET A 2 11.84 -6.06 2.68
N MET A 3 13.00 -6.00 3.35
CA MET A 3 13.06 -6.07 4.83
C MET A 3 12.27 -4.95 5.50
N ASN A 4 12.29 -3.73 4.95
CA ASN A 4 11.54 -2.59 5.49
C ASN A 4 10.03 -2.80 5.26
N ILE A 5 9.64 -3.28 4.07
CA ILE A 5 8.24 -3.57 3.73
C ILE A 5 7.66 -4.59 4.72
N ILE A 6 8.33 -5.73 4.91
CA ILE A 6 7.87 -6.77 5.85
C ILE A 6 7.88 -6.26 7.28
N GLY A 7 8.94 -5.56 7.69
CA GLY A 7 9.07 -5.02 9.05
C GLY A 7 7.95 -4.03 9.39
N ILE A 8 7.67 -3.09 8.50
CA ILE A 8 6.60 -2.10 8.67
C ILE A 8 5.24 -2.79 8.64
N TRP A 9 5.01 -3.68 7.68
CA TRP A 9 3.73 -4.39 7.58
C TRP A 9 3.43 -5.22 8.84
N LYS A 10 4.43 -5.86 9.44
CA LYS A 10 4.26 -6.61 10.71
C LYS A 10 3.90 -5.72 11.91
N GLY A 11 4.26 -4.43 11.87
CA GLY A 11 3.94 -3.47 12.92
C GLY A 11 2.57 -2.81 12.70
N ASP A 12 2.41 -2.19 11.53
CA ASP A 12 1.34 -1.24 11.23
C ASP A 12 0.54 -1.60 9.95
N GLY A 13 0.75 -2.79 9.41
CA GLY A 13 0.10 -3.28 8.20
C GLY A 13 0.44 -2.46 6.95
N TRP A 14 -0.42 -2.55 5.93
CA TRP A 14 -0.27 -1.73 4.73
C TRP A 14 -0.46 -0.23 5.00
N GLY A 15 -1.19 0.14 6.06
CA GLY A 15 -1.32 1.54 6.49
C GLY A 15 0.05 2.17 6.78
N GLY A 16 0.88 1.52 7.59
CA GLY A 16 2.23 2.03 7.89
C GLY A 16 3.16 2.10 6.68
N ILE A 17 2.99 1.21 5.69
CA ILE A 17 3.74 1.31 4.42
C ILE A 17 3.30 2.56 3.65
N LEU A 18 1.99 2.80 3.57
CA LEU A 18 1.43 3.93 2.84
C LEU A 18 1.81 5.26 3.45
N GLU A 19 1.91 5.33 4.77
CA GLU A 19 2.36 6.52 5.50
C GLU A 19 3.88 6.79 5.35
N ASN A 20 4.62 5.89 4.72
CA ASN A 20 6.06 6.02 4.48
C ASN A 20 6.33 6.45 3.03
N GLU A 21 6.17 7.75 2.77
CA GLU A 21 6.22 8.34 1.42
C GLU A 21 7.47 7.99 0.61
N GLU A 22 8.63 7.90 1.28
CA GLU A 22 9.91 7.56 0.65
C GLU A 22 9.95 6.13 0.11
N LEU A 23 9.15 5.22 0.65
CA LEU A 23 9.11 3.82 0.24
C LEU A 23 8.18 3.56 -0.93
N LEU A 24 7.11 4.35 -1.08
CA LEU A 24 6.00 4.07 -2.01
C LEU A 24 6.44 3.76 -3.45
N PRO A 25 7.39 4.50 -4.06
CA PRO A 25 7.82 4.23 -5.45
C PRO A 25 8.52 2.89 -5.61
N TYR A 26 9.04 2.32 -4.53
CA TYR A 26 9.88 1.12 -4.55
C TYR A 26 9.16 -0.15 -4.11
N VAL A 27 7.94 -0.04 -3.56
CA VAL A 27 7.20 -1.19 -3.03
C VAL A 27 6.89 -2.21 -4.13
N GLU A 28 6.31 -1.78 -5.25
CA GLU A 28 5.95 -2.70 -6.33
C GLU A 28 7.17 -3.45 -6.90
N SER A 29 8.24 -2.70 -7.19
CA SER A 29 9.46 -3.29 -7.75
C SER A 29 10.13 -4.27 -6.78
N ALA A 30 10.12 -3.97 -5.47
CA ALA A 30 10.61 -4.89 -4.45
C ALA A 30 9.76 -6.17 -4.37
N LEU A 31 8.43 -6.06 -4.39
CA LEU A 31 7.54 -7.23 -4.38
C LEU A 31 7.78 -8.13 -5.59
N ARG A 32 7.91 -7.55 -6.79
CA ARG A 32 8.20 -8.31 -8.02
C ARG A 32 9.59 -8.96 -7.98
N PHE A 33 10.59 -8.26 -7.44
CA PHE A 33 11.94 -8.81 -7.28
C PHE A 33 11.95 -10.09 -6.42
N PHE A 34 11.08 -10.15 -5.41
CA PHE A 34 10.90 -11.35 -4.57
C PHE A 34 9.83 -12.33 -5.09
N GLU A 35 9.44 -12.24 -6.36
CA GLU A 35 8.46 -13.12 -7.02
C GLU A 35 7.06 -13.10 -6.34
N LEU A 36 6.70 -11.98 -5.69
CA LEU A 36 5.40 -11.78 -5.03
C LEU A 36 4.39 -11.08 -5.95
N ASP A 37 4.21 -11.60 -7.15
CA ASP A 37 3.46 -10.93 -8.23
C ASP A 37 2.01 -10.57 -7.87
N LYS A 38 1.34 -11.41 -7.07
CA LYS A 38 -0.05 -11.15 -6.63
C LYS A 38 -0.14 -9.93 -5.72
N ILE A 39 0.80 -9.80 -4.78
CA ILE A 39 0.86 -8.66 -3.86
C ILE A 39 1.26 -7.41 -4.65
N ALA A 40 2.26 -7.52 -5.54
CA ALA A 40 2.68 -6.41 -6.40
C ALA A 40 1.52 -5.88 -7.26
N TYR A 41 0.74 -6.77 -7.87
CA TYR A 41 -0.44 -6.41 -8.66
C TYR A 41 -1.49 -5.70 -7.80
N SER A 42 -1.86 -6.25 -6.65
CA SER A 42 -2.84 -5.62 -5.77
C SER A 42 -2.36 -4.25 -5.24
N TYR A 43 -1.05 -4.11 -4.99
CA TYR A 43 -0.47 -2.82 -4.60
C TYR A 43 -0.57 -1.80 -5.74
N SER A 44 -0.22 -2.19 -6.97
CA SER A 44 -0.36 -1.32 -8.16
C SER A 44 -1.81 -0.88 -8.37
N GLU A 45 -2.78 -1.79 -8.20
CA GLU A 45 -4.20 -1.45 -8.30
C GLU A 45 -4.63 -0.48 -7.19
N LEU A 46 -4.11 -0.63 -5.97
CA LEU A 46 -4.35 0.32 -4.88
C LEU A 46 -3.81 1.72 -5.22
N MET A 47 -2.59 1.80 -5.77
CA MET A 47 -1.95 3.06 -6.15
C MET A 47 -2.69 3.74 -7.31
N ALA A 48 -3.24 2.97 -8.25
CA ALA A 48 -4.04 3.49 -9.35
C ALA A 48 -5.38 4.12 -8.91
N LEU A 49 -5.83 3.90 -7.67
CA LEU A 49 -7.02 4.56 -7.13
C LEU A 49 -6.78 6.02 -6.72
N PHE A 50 -5.52 6.41 -6.51
CA PHE A 50 -5.20 7.80 -6.22
C PHE A 50 -5.66 8.68 -7.39
N PRO A 51 -6.39 9.78 -7.13
CA PRO A 51 -6.86 10.65 -8.22
C PRO A 51 -5.73 11.38 -8.96
N PHE A 52 -4.57 11.48 -8.32
CA PHE A 52 -3.34 12.08 -8.84
C PHE A 52 -2.19 11.10 -8.61
N ASP A 53 -1.12 11.20 -9.40
CA ASP A 53 0.03 10.32 -9.26
C ASP A 53 0.59 10.38 -7.83
N PRO A 54 0.53 9.28 -7.04
CA PRO A 54 0.97 9.29 -5.65
C PRO A 54 2.49 9.49 -5.52
N TYR A 55 3.25 9.38 -6.61
CA TYR A 55 4.71 9.55 -6.61
C TYR A 55 5.17 10.96 -7.02
N ASP A 56 4.24 11.84 -7.42
CA ASP A 56 4.56 13.22 -7.78
C ASP A 56 4.92 14.05 -6.52
N ASP A 57 5.98 14.85 -6.60
CA ASP A 57 6.46 15.70 -5.50
C ASP A 57 5.38 16.62 -4.91
N SER A 58 4.42 17.08 -5.72
CA SER A 58 3.32 17.93 -5.26
C SER A 58 2.23 17.15 -4.54
N VAL A 59 2.12 15.84 -4.78
CA VAL A 59 1.20 14.94 -4.08
C VAL A 59 1.86 14.47 -2.78
N LEU A 60 3.13 14.09 -2.81
CA LEU A 60 3.90 13.64 -1.63
C LEU A 60 3.82 14.64 -0.46
N LYS A 61 4.03 15.94 -0.73
CA LYS A 61 3.93 17.01 0.28
C LYS A 61 2.60 17.09 1.03
N VAL A 62 1.54 16.52 0.46
CA VAL A 62 0.18 16.48 1.02
C VAL A 62 -0.37 15.06 0.97
N PHE A 63 0.49 14.04 1.03
CA PHE A 63 0.13 12.64 0.79
C PHE A 63 -1.01 12.20 1.72
N PHE A 64 -0.97 12.60 2.99
CA PHE A 64 -2.02 12.28 3.96
C PHE A 64 -3.42 12.73 3.53
N ASP A 65 -3.56 13.85 2.82
CA ASP A 65 -4.85 14.27 2.27
C ASP A 65 -5.32 13.33 1.15
N HIS A 66 -4.41 12.93 0.25
CA HIS A 66 -4.73 11.98 -0.83
C HIS A 66 -5.05 10.59 -0.29
N HIS A 67 -4.33 10.16 0.75
CA HIS A 67 -4.59 8.90 1.42
C HIS A 67 -5.91 8.93 2.19
N ASN A 68 -6.18 9.99 2.96
CA ASN A 68 -7.45 10.19 3.68
C ASN A 68 -8.65 10.30 2.73
N PHE A 69 -8.45 10.81 1.51
CA PHE A 69 -9.48 10.85 0.48
C PHE A 69 -9.99 9.44 0.15
N LEU A 70 -9.09 8.46 0.10
CA LEU A 70 -9.38 7.05 -0.19
C LEU A 70 -9.80 6.26 1.04
N ILE A 71 -9.22 6.51 2.22
CA ILE A 71 -9.49 5.72 3.43
C ILE A 71 -10.96 5.84 3.83
N ASN A 72 -11.48 7.06 3.96
CA ASN A 72 -12.83 7.29 4.45
C ASN A 72 -13.43 8.57 3.85
N PRO A 73 -14.58 8.50 3.15
CA PRO A 73 -15.20 9.66 2.53
C PRO A 73 -15.61 10.76 3.53
N ARG A 74 -15.70 10.43 4.82
CA ARG A 74 -16.03 11.39 5.89
C ARG A 74 -14.84 12.19 6.38
N PHE A 75 -13.62 11.80 6.04
CA PHE A 75 -12.44 12.56 6.43
C PHE A 75 -12.42 13.91 5.70
N LYS A 76 -12.03 14.94 6.46
CA LYS A 76 -11.86 16.28 5.92
C LYS A 76 -10.60 16.33 5.07
N ILE A 77 -10.72 16.93 3.88
CA ILE A 77 -9.64 17.06 2.91
C ILE A 77 -9.37 18.55 2.68
N TYR A 78 -8.10 18.95 2.69
CA TYR A 78 -7.67 20.33 2.54
C TYR A 78 -7.12 20.63 1.15
N ASP A 79 -6.55 19.63 0.45
CA ASP A 79 -6.07 19.78 -0.92
C ASP A 79 -7.22 20.19 -1.87
N PRO A 80 -7.17 21.38 -2.48
CA PRO A 80 -8.22 21.87 -3.38
C PRO A 80 -8.45 20.98 -4.59
N ARG A 81 -7.41 20.26 -5.05
CA ARG A 81 -7.50 19.34 -6.19
C ARG A 81 -8.51 18.23 -5.90
N LEU A 82 -8.46 17.68 -4.69
CA LEU A 82 -9.34 16.61 -4.22
C LEU A 82 -10.76 17.11 -3.92
N GLN A 83 -10.91 18.35 -3.45
CA GLN A 83 -12.22 18.97 -3.19
C GLN A 83 -13.05 19.16 -4.46
N SER A 84 -12.42 19.21 -5.64
CA SER A 84 -13.10 19.31 -6.93
C SER A 84 -13.71 17.99 -7.40
N ILE A 85 -13.36 16.86 -6.77
CA ILE A 85 -13.85 15.53 -7.14
C ILE A 85 -15.21 15.30 -6.48
N ASP A 86 -16.16 14.79 -7.27
CA ASP A 86 -17.51 14.51 -6.80
C ASP A 86 -17.54 13.48 -5.65
N SER A 87 -18.49 13.65 -4.73
CA SER A 87 -18.60 12.82 -3.54
C SER A 87 -18.99 11.36 -3.85
N VAL A 88 -19.75 11.11 -4.92
CA VAL A 88 -20.09 9.76 -5.38
C VAL A 88 -18.84 9.06 -5.91
N GLU A 89 -17.98 9.78 -6.64
CA GLU A 89 -16.71 9.23 -7.13
C GLU A 89 -15.74 8.96 -5.97
N ARG A 90 -15.68 9.84 -4.97
CA ARG A 90 -14.90 9.60 -3.75
C ARG A 90 -15.39 8.35 -3.01
N GLU A 91 -16.70 8.19 -2.84
CA GLU A 91 -17.28 7.02 -2.18
C GLU A 91 -16.98 5.73 -2.97
N ARG A 92 -17.10 5.77 -4.30
CA ARG A 92 -16.78 4.64 -5.16
C ARG A 92 -15.31 4.22 -5.02
N ARG A 93 -14.37 5.16 -5.11
CA ARG A 93 -12.94 4.90 -4.95
C ARG A 93 -12.62 4.35 -3.56
N SER A 94 -13.20 4.93 -2.52
CA SER A 94 -12.99 4.48 -1.15
C SER A 94 -13.46 3.03 -0.94
N LYS A 95 -14.61 2.65 -1.50
CA LYS A 95 -15.09 1.24 -1.45
C LYS A 95 -14.11 0.28 -2.11
N ILE A 96 -13.61 0.61 -3.30
CA ILE A 96 -12.63 -0.23 -4.00
C ILE A 96 -11.30 -0.27 -3.24
N TYR A 97 -10.87 0.87 -2.68
CA TYR A 97 -9.66 0.96 -1.86
C TYR A 97 -9.71 0.00 -0.67
N GLN A 98 -10.82 -0.02 0.08
CA GLN A 98 -10.99 -0.95 1.20
C GLN A 98 -11.01 -2.43 0.77
N GLN A 99 -11.59 -2.73 -0.40
CA GLN A 99 -11.58 -4.09 -0.95
C GLN A 99 -10.17 -4.55 -1.31
N ILE A 100 -9.40 -3.70 -2.01
CA ILE A 100 -8.02 -4.01 -2.38
C ILE A 100 -7.13 -4.11 -1.14
N LEU A 101 -7.31 -3.22 -0.16
CA LEU A 101 -6.57 -3.28 1.10
C LEU A 101 -6.80 -4.61 1.83
N SER A 102 -8.06 -5.08 1.88
CA SER A 102 -8.37 -6.40 2.45
C SER A 102 -7.73 -7.56 1.65
N ILE A 103 -7.66 -7.47 0.32
CA ILE A 103 -6.94 -8.47 -0.49
C ILE A 103 -5.44 -8.45 -0.15
N LEU A 104 -4.85 -7.26 -0.06
CA LEU A 104 -3.46 -7.07 0.31
C LEU A 104 -3.15 -7.62 1.70
N ASP A 105 -4.00 -7.37 2.69
CA ASP A 105 -3.84 -7.93 4.04
C ASP A 105 -3.89 -9.46 4.03
N ASN A 106 -4.90 -10.06 3.38
CA ASN A 106 -5.02 -11.52 3.31
C ASN A 106 -3.80 -12.19 2.64
N LEU A 107 -3.29 -11.59 1.55
CA LEU A 107 -2.10 -12.12 0.86
C LEU A 107 -0.84 -12.00 1.73
N SER A 108 -0.67 -10.88 2.42
CA SER A 108 0.48 -10.64 3.28
C SER A 108 0.43 -11.46 4.57
N GLU A 109 -0.73 -11.62 5.19
CA GLU A 109 -0.91 -12.45 6.39
C GLU A 109 -0.46 -13.89 6.16
N ALA A 110 -0.79 -14.45 5.01
CA ALA A 110 -0.38 -15.81 4.65
C ALA A 110 1.15 -15.99 4.57
N LEU A 111 1.91 -14.91 4.39
CA LEU A 111 3.35 -14.94 4.16
C LEU A 111 4.17 -14.37 5.32
N TRP A 112 3.70 -13.30 5.95
CA TRP A 112 4.51 -12.46 6.84
C TRP A 112 3.96 -12.39 8.28
N ALA A 113 2.78 -12.96 8.55
CA ALA A 113 2.26 -13.01 9.92
C ALA A 113 3.21 -13.77 10.86
N TYR A 114 3.12 -13.51 12.17
CA TYR A 114 3.97 -14.20 13.16
C TYR A 114 3.74 -15.71 13.22
N ASN A 115 2.55 -16.17 12.86
CA ASN A 115 2.22 -17.59 12.73
C ASN A 115 2.46 -18.14 11.30
N ALA A 116 2.99 -17.33 10.38
CA ALA A 116 3.29 -17.79 9.03
C ALA A 116 4.39 -18.88 9.07
N PRO A 117 4.30 -19.90 8.21
CA PRO A 117 5.35 -20.90 8.08
C PRO A 117 6.71 -20.25 7.77
N ASN A 118 7.80 -20.94 8.10
CA ASN A 118 9.16 -20.60 7.65
C ASN A 118 9.67 -19.23 8.15
N LEU A 119 10.01 -19.18 9.45
CA LEU A 119 10.63 -18.02 10.12
C LEU A 119 9.82 -16.73 9.95
N GLU A 120 8.51 -16.81 10.12
CA GLU A 120 7.62 -15.63 10.13
C GLU A 120 7.77 -14.74 8.88
N GLY A 121 7.96 -15.34 7.71
CA GLY A 121 8.16 -14.62 6.45
C GLY A 121 9.59 -14.14 6.19
N TRP A 122 10.54 -14.32 7.10
CA TRP A 122 11.95 -13.99 6.84
C TRP A 122 12.65 -15.01 5.94
N GLN A 123 12.18 -16.26 5.94
CA GLN A 123 12.82 -17.33 5.16
C GLN A 123 12.81 -17.03 3.66
N MET A 124 11.76 -16.40 3.12
CA MET A 124 11.72 -16.03 1.70
C MET A 124 12.84 -15.05 1.32
N ILE A 125 13.26 -14.17 2.23
CA ILE A 125 14.39 -13.27 1.99
C ILE A 125 15.68 -14.07 1.95
N LEU A 126 15.88 -14.94 2.95
CA LEU A 126 17.08 -15.78 3.06
C LEU A 126 17.22 -16.71 1.86
N ASP A 127 16.13 -17.34 1.43
CA ASP A 127 16.14 -18.27 0.30
C ASP A 127 16.45 -17.55 -1.01
N HIS A 128 15.92 -16.34 -1.21
CA HIS A 128 16.17 -15.56 -2.42
C HIS A 128 17.67 -15.24 -2.60
N PHE A 129 18.39 -14.92 -1.52
CA PHE A 129 19.84 -14.64 -1.58
C PHE A 129 20.74 -15.88 -1.53
N ARG A 130 20.17 -17.06 -1.30
CA ARG A 130 20.90 -18.35 -1.32
C ARG A 130 20.85 -19.04 -2.68
N LYS A 131 19.93 -18.62 -3.55
CA LYS A 131 19.87 -19.02 -4.97
C LYS A 131 21.01 -18.36 -5.75
#